data_AF-A0A1F4FH33-F1
#
_entry.id   AF-A0A1F4FH33-F1
#
_cell.length_a   1.000
_cell.length_b   1.000
_cell.length_c   1.000
_cell.angle_alpha   90.00
_cell.angle_beta   90.00
_cell.angle_gamma   90.00
#
_symmetry.space_group_name_H-M   'P 1'
#
loop_
_entity.id
_entity.type
_entity.pdbx_description
1 polymer ?
#
loop_
_entity_poly.entity_id
_entity_poly.type
_entity_poly.pdbx_seq_one_letter_code
_entity_poly.pdbx_strand_id
1 'polypeptide(L)' 'MSTVDRTTLNIDRAALARAAALTGVTEKTALVRMGLEALIAKAAAERLAALGGSEPRLRRIPRRRNR' A
#
# COMPACT_ATOMS: atom_id res chain seq x y z
N MET A 1 2.18 17.21 10.86
CA MET A 1 0.97 17.90 10.37
C MET A 1 0.71 17.40 8.96
N SER A 2 -0.31 16.57 8.76
CA SER A 2 -0.67 16.12 7.41
C SER A 2 -1.48 17.24 6.77
N THR A 3 -0.85 18.02 5.89
CA THR A 3 -1.55 19.00 5.06
C THR A 3 -2.37 18.25 4.00
N VAL A 4 -3.64 18.64 3.84
CA VAL A 4 -4.55 18.06 2.83
C VAL A 4 -4.65 19.03 1.67
N ASP A 5 -4.22 18.60 0.48
CA ASP A 5 -4.38 19.38 -0.74
C ASP A 5 -5.75 19.08 -1.38
N ARG A 6 -6.44 20.14 -1.82
CA ARG A 6 -7.68 20.01 -2.61
C ARG A 6 -7.33 20.06 -4.08
N THR A 7 -7.55 18.95 -4.79
CA THR A 7 -7.20 18.81 -6.20
C THR A 7 -8.42 18.36 -7.01
N THR A 8 -8.56 18.89 -8.23
CA THR A 8 -9.56 18.42 -9.19
C THR A 8 -8.87 17.49 -10.18
N LEU A 9 -9.32 16.24 -10.29
CA LEU A 9 -8.75 15.23 -11.17
C LEU A 9 -9.86 14.49 -11.92
N ASN A 10 -9.62 14.18 -13.20
CA ASN A 10 -10.49 13.30 -13.98
C ASN A 10 -10.15 11.83 -13.67
N ILE A 11 -11.12 11.08 -13.14
CA ILE A 11 -10.97 9.67 -12.76
C ILE A 11 -12.06 8.86 -13.44
N ASP A 12 -11.71 7.65 -13.91
CA ASP A 12 -12.68 6.69 -14.42
C ASP A 12 -13.70 6.30 -13.33
N ARG A 13 -14.98 6.61 -13.58
CA ARG A 13 -16.09 6.27 -12.67
C ARG A 13 -16.28 4.77 -12.54
N ALA A 14 -16.01 3.99 -13.57
CA ALA A 14 -16.15 2.53 -13.51
C ALA A 14 -15.12 1.93 -12.56
N ALA A 15 -13.87 2.41 -12.60
CA ALA A 15 -12.84 2.01 -11.66
C ALA A 15 -13.19 2.36 -10.21
N LEU A 16 -13.69 3.57 -9.95
CA LEU A 16 -14.14 3.97 -8.60
C LEU A 16 -15.32 3.14 -8.11
N ALA A 17 -16.30 2.85 -8.97
CA ALA A 17 -17.44 2.02 -8.61
C ALA A 17 -17.02 0.59 -8.26
N ARG A 18 -16.11 -0.01 -9.05
CA ARG A 18 -15.55 -1.33 -8.74
C ARG A 18 -14.77 -1.34 -7.44
N ALA A 19 -13.93 -0.33 -7.21
CA ALA A 19 -13.17 -0.19 -5.97
C ALA A 19 -14.09 -0.05 -4.76
N ALA A 20 -15.15 0.77 -4.85
CA ALA A 20 -16.17 0.91 -3.81
C ALA A 20 -16.87 -0.42 -3.51
N ALA A 21 -17.27 -1.15 -4.55
CA ALA A 21 -17.94 -2.45 -4.40
C ALA A 21 -17.05 -3.51 -3.74
N LEU A 22 -15.75 -3.54 -4.09
CA LEU A 22 -14.80 -4.52 -3.56
C LEU A 22 -14.30 -4.20 -2.15
N THR A 23 -14.14 -2.91 -1.83
CA THR A 23 -13.61 -2.46 -0.53
C THR A 23 -14.69 -2.12 0.49
N GLY A 24 -15.94 -1.93 0.05
CA GLY A 24 -17.04 -1.45 0.88
C GLY A 24 -16.96 0.05 1.23
N VAL A 25 -15.97 0.77 0.70
CA VAL A 25 -15.76 2.20 1.01
C VAL A 25 -16.52 3.06 0.01
N THR A 26 -17.39 3.92 0.54
CA THR A 26 -18.25 4.81 -0.26
C THR A 26 -17.64 6.19 -0.50
N GLU A 27 -16.71 6.60 0.37
CA GLU A 27 -16.07 7.91 0.29
C GLU A 27 -14.98 7.91 -0.81
N LYS A 28 -15.17 8.76 -1.83
CA LYS A 28 -14.27 8.84 -3.01
C LYS A 28 -12.83 9.19 -2.62
N THR A 29 -12.65 10.12 -1.70
CA THR A 29 -11.34 10.55 -1.18
C THR A 29 -10.64 9.41 -0.43
N ALA A 30 -11.38 8.63 0.36
CA ALA A 30 -10.84 7.45 1.03
C ALA A 30 -10.40 6.39 0.02
N LEU A 31 -11.19 6.11 -1.03
CA LEU A 31 -10.80 5.20 -2.11
C LEU A 31 -9.51 5.62 -2.81
N VAL A 32 -9.38 6.91 -3.15
CA VAL A 32 -8.18 7.44 -3.80
C VAL A 32 -6.97 7.34 -2.86
N ARG A 33 -7.13 7.70 -1.58
CA ARG A 33 -6.07 7.57 -0.58
C ARG A 33 -5.61 6.12 -0.42
N MET A 34 -6.54 5.18 -0.30
CA MET A 34 -6.21 3.75 -0.23
C MET A 34 -5.48 3.26 -1.49
N GLY A 35 -5.87 3.76 -2.67
CA GLY A 35 -5.17 3.47 -3.91
C GLY A 35 -3.71 3.93 -3.90
N LEU A 36 -3.45 5.14 -3.40
CA LEU A 36 -2.08 5.66 -3.25
C LEU A 36 -1.27 4.85 -2.23
N GLU A 37 -1.85 4.53 -1.08
CA GLU A 37 -1.21 3.71 -0.05
C GLU A 37 -0.86 2.31 -0.59
N ALA A 38 -1.76 1.69 -1.35
CA ALA A 38 -1.53 0.40 -1.99
C ALA A 38 -0.39 0.45 -3.02
N LEU A 39 -0.30 1.53 -3.81
CA LEU A 39 0.80 1.73 -4.77
C LEU A 39 2.15 1.89 -4.05
N ILE A 40 2.19 2.67 -2.97
CA ILE A 40 3.40 2.84 -2.15
C ILE A 40 3.81 1.50 -1.54
N ALA A 41 2.86 0.76 -0.96
CA ALA A 41 3.12 -0.55 -0.36
C ALA A 41 3.66 -1.54 -1.40
N LYS A 42 3.10 -1.57 -2.61
CA LYS A 42 3.59 -2.41 -3.71
C LYS A 42 5.03 -2.07 -4.08
N ALA A 43 5.35 -0.80 -4.32
CA ALA A 43 6.70 -0.38 -4.66
C ALA A 43 7.71 -0.64 -3.53
N ALA A 44 7.29 -0.47 -2.28
CA ALA A 44 8.11 -0.79 -1.12
C ALA A 44 8.40 -2.29 -1.02
N ALA A 45 7.39 -3.14 -1.27
CA ALA A 45 7.55 -4.59 -1.29
C ALA A 45 8.51 -5.04 -2.40
N GLU A 46 8.41 -4.46 -3.61
CA GLU A 46 9.34 -4.74 -4.71
C GLU A 46 10.79 -4.35 -4.35
N ARG A 47 10.99 -3.19 -3.73
CA ARG A 47 12.32 -2.76 -3.25
C ARG A 47 12.87 -3.70 -2.17
N LEU A 48 12.05 -4.09 -1.21
CA LEU A 48 12.45 -5.04 -0.16
C LEU A 48 12.80 -6.42 -0.72
N ALA A 49 12.02 -6.91 -1.68
CA ALA A 49 12.30 -8.18 -2.35
C ALA A 49 13.65 -8.14 -3.09
N ALA A 50 13.97 -7.02 -3.75
CA ALA A 50 15.26 -6.81 -4.40
C ALA A 50 16.46 -6.78 -3.43
N LEU A 51 16.24 -6.39 -2.17
CA LEU A 51 17.25 -6.46 -1.11
C LEU A 51 17.40 -7.88 -0.51
N GLY A 52 16.57 -8.84 -0.90
CA GLY A 52 16.68 -10.22 -0.44
C GLY A 52 18.07 -10.80 -0.72
N GLY A 53 18.78 -11.22 0.33
CA GLY A 53 20.12 -11.77 0.21
C GLY A 53 21.26 -10.74 0.11
N SER A 54 20.97 -9.44 0.23
CA SER A 54 21.99 -8.39 0.27
C SER A 54 22.91 -8.48 1.49
N GLU A 55 22.50 -9.19 2.54
CA GLU A 55 23.27 -9.39 3.76
C GLU A 55 23.56 -10.89 4.02
N PRO A 56 24.47 -11.50 3.24
CA PRO A 56 24.74 -12.95 3.30
C PRO A 56 25.43 -13.39 4.60
N ARG A 57 26.00 -12.45 5.36
CA ARG A 57 26.68 -12.72 6.64
C ARG A 57 25.77 -12.51 7.85
N LEU A 58 24.49 -12.18 7.64
CA LEU A 58 23.54 -11.97 8.74
C LEU A 58 23.41 -13.26 9.57
N ARG A 59 23.73 -13.17 10.86
CA ARG A 59 23.61 -14.31 11.78
C ARG A 59 22.14 -14.68 11.95
N ARG A 60 21.81 -15.96 11.76
CA ARG A 60 20.45 -16.48 11.93
C ARG A 60 20.02 -16.35 13.40
N ILE A 61 19.09 -15.44 13.69
CA ILE A 61 18.47 -15.33 15.03
C ILE A 61 17.49 -16.50 15.25
N PRO A 62 17.47 -17.13 16.44
CA PRO A 62 16.49 -18.17 16.77
C PRO A 62 15.06 -17.60 16.68
N ARG A 63 14.15 -18.30 15.99
CA ARG A 63 12.73 -17.92 16.02
C ARG A 63 12.15 -18.28 17.37
N ARG A 64 11.69 -17.29 18.14
CA ARG A 64 11.05 -17.53 19.43
C ARG A 64 9.64 -18.06 19.19
N ARG A 65 9.46 -19.38 19.37
CA ARG A 65 8.14 -20.02 19.40
C ARG A 65 7.64 -19.94 20.84
N ASN A 66 6.70 -19.05 21.12
CA ASN A 66 5.93 -19.17 22.36
C ASN A 66 5.09 -20.45 22.27
N ARG A 67 5.02 -21.22 23.37
CA ARG A 67 4.17 -22.40 23.47
C ARG A 67 2.70 -22.01 23.38
#